data_AF-A0A812X674-F1
#
_entry.id   AF-A0A812X674-F1
#
_cell.length_a   1.000
_cell.length_b   1.000
_cell.length_c   1.000
_cell.angle_alpha   90.00
_cell.angle_beta   90.00
_cell.angle_gamma   90.00
#
_symmetry.space_group_name_H-M   'P 1'
#
loop_
_entity.id
_entity.type
_entity.pdbx_description
1 polymer ?
#
loop_
_entity_poly.entity_id
_entity_poly.type
_entity_poly.pdbx_seq_one_letter_code
_entity_poly.pdbx_strand_id
1 'polypeptide(L)'
;MEVPHLPATARCLAGIGEQTVAKFREDRGNRVRIHAAAIRLPDVSTDILITLNDPVHVDPDSSSAEAPVPSEPAEDVFRMLLRSFRITDWGLFGEG
;
A
#
# COMPACT_ATOMS: atom_id res chain seq x y z
N MET A 1 -8.36 -10.22 0.53
CA MET A 1 -8.23 -9.62 -0.83
C MET A 1 -7.45 -10.59 -1.70
N GLU A 2 -7.75 -10.65 -2.99
CA GLU A 2 -7.23 -11.70 -3.89
C GLU A 2 -6.00 -11.21 -4.67
N VAL A 3 -5.06 -12.13 -4.89
CA VAL A 3 -3.84 -11.95 -5.71
C VAL A 3 -3.78 -13.08 -6.75
N PRO A 4 -4.67 -13.06 -7.76
CA PRO A 4 -4.99 -14.24 -8.58
C PRO A 4 -3.85 -14.69 -9.50
N HIS A 5 -2.82 -13.86 -9.70
CA HIS A 5 -1.68 -14.16 -10.56
C HIS A 5 -0.45 -14.64 -9.79
N LEU A 6 -0.59 -14.94 -8.49
CA LEU A 6 0.48 -15.51 -7.67
C LEU A 6 0.27 -17.02 -7.47
N PRO A 7 1.34 -17.79 -7.16
CA PRO A 7 1.24 -19.21 -6.89
C PRO A 7 0.26 -19.52 -5.75
N ALA A 8 -0.34 -20.70 -5.75
CA ALA A 8 -1.27 -21.14 -4.70
C ALA A 8 -0.63 -21.24 -3.30
N THR A 9 0.70 -21.30 -3.23
CA THR A 9 1.51 -21.25 -2.01
C THR A 9 1.60 -19.84 -1.42
N ALA A 10 1.35 -18.79 -2.21
CA ALA A 10 1.38 -17.42 -1.74
C ALA A 10 0.28 -17.16 -0.70
N ARG A 11 0.57 -16.26 0.24
CA ARG A 11 -0.40 -15.81 1.26
C ARG A 11 -0.46 -14.30 1.24
N CYS A 12 -1.67 -13.74 1.17
CA CYS A 12 -1.88 -12.31 1.17
C CYS A 12 -2.76 -11.93 2.37
N LEU A 13 -2.23 -11.07 3.23
CA LEU A 13 -2.96 -10.41 4.31
C LEU A 13 -3.08 -8.94 3.93
N ALA A 14 -4.30 -8.39 3.99
CA ALA A 14 -4.53 -6.99 3.70
C ALA A 14 -5.34 -6.34 4.81
N GLY A 15 -5.05 -5.07 5.07
CA GLY A 15 -5.69 -4.29 6.11
C GLY A 15 -5.65 -2.81 5.79
N ILE A 16 -6.41 -2.05 6.57
CA ILE A 16 -6.48 -0.59 6.48
C ILE A 16 -6.21 -0.07 7.88
N GLY A 17 -5.32 0.92 7.98
CA GLY A 17 -5.03 1.64 9.21
C GLY A 17 -5.11 3.14 8.98
N GLU A 18 -5.25 3.92 10.03
CA GLU A 18 -5.14 5.38 9.95
C GLU A 18 -4.07 5.85 10.92
N GLN A 19 -3.25 6.80 10.47
CA GLN A 19 -2.18 7.40 11.27
C GLN A 19 -2.30 8.92 11.23
N THR A 20 -1.95 9.55 12.34
CA THR A 20 -1.73 11.00 12.41
C THR A 20 -0.24 11.26 12.31
N VAL A 21 0.18 11.99 11.28
CA VAL A 21 1.58 12.28 11.00
C VAL A 21 1.82 13.77 11.15
N ALA A 22 2.62 14.14 12.14
CA ALA A 22 3.16 15.48 12.31
C ALA A 22 4.61 15.51 11.81
N LYS A 23 4.94 16.45 10.92
CA LYS A 23 6.34 16.71 10.53
C LYS A 23 6.97 17.70 11.55
N PHE A 24 8.26 17.54 11.83
CA PHE A 24 9.09 18.51 12.58
C PHE A 24 8.63 18.98 13.98
N ARG A 25 7.87 18.18 14.73
CA ARG A 25 7.28 18.56 16.05
C ARG A 25 6.26 19.70 16.00
N GLU A 26 5.66 19.94 14.85
CA GLU A 26 4.52 20.86 14.76
C GLU A 26 3.26 20.19 15.32
N ASP A 27 2.38 20.94 15.98
CA ASP A 27 1.06 20.45 16.46
C ASP A 27 0.06 20.19 15.31
N ARG A 28 0.57 20.06 14.07
CA ARG A 28 -0.16 20.02 12.79
C ARG A 28 -0.16 18.59 12.25
N GLY A 29 -1.10 17.77 12.73
CA GLY A 29 -1.20 16.36 12.35
C GLY A 29 -1.99 16.13 11.08
N ASN A 30 -1.34 15.70 10.00
CA ASN A 30 -2.04 15.21 8.81
C ASN A 30 -2.56 13.80 9.09
N ARG A 31 -3.84 13.55 8.83
CA ARG A 31 -4.43 12.21 8.96
C ARG A 31 -4.32 11.49 7.63
N VAL A 32 -3.64 10.35 7.64
CA VAL A 32 -3.43 9.52 6.46
C VAL A 32 -3.98 8.13 6.76
N ARG A 33 -4.91 7.68 5.92
CA ARG A 33 -5.32 6.29 5.87
C ARG A 33 -4.31 5.54 5.01
N ILE A 34 -3.91 4.36 5.46
CA ILE A 34 -2.99 3.48 4.74
C ILE A 34 -3.74 2.20 4.45
N HIS A 35 -3.84 1.86 3.17
CA HIS A 35 -4.18 0.52 2.74
C HIS A 35 -2.88 -0.27 2.59
N ALA A 36 -2.78 -1.41 3.26
CA ALA A 36 -1.57 -2.23 3.28
C ALA A 36 -1.89 -3.68 2.92
N ALA A 37 -0.98 -4.33 2.20
CA ALA A 37 -1.02 -5.75 1.91
C ALA A 37 0.36 -6.37 2.08
N ALA A 38 0.45 -7.40 2.92
CA ALA A 38 1.63 -8.23 3.08
C ALA A 38 1.41 -9.54 2.32
N ILE A 39 2.24 -9.78 1.32
CA ILE A 39 2.22 -10.97 0.48
C ILE A 39 3.47 -11.79 0.78
N ARG A 40 3.29 -13.00 1.31
CA ARG A 40 4.36 -13.98 1.51
C ARG A 40 4.47 -14.88 0.30
N LEU A 41 5.70 -15.08 -0.18
CA LEU A 41 6.08 -16.03 -1.23
C LEU A 41 7.05 -17.08 -0.65
N PRO A 42 6.53 -18.16 -0.04
CA PRO A 42 7.36 -19.14 0.67
C PRO A 42 8.41 -19.81 -0.21
N ASP A 43 8.04 -20.11 -1.47
CA ASP A 43 8.90 -20.85 -2.41
C ASP A 43 10.19 -20.10 -2.77
N VAL A 44 10.20 -18.78 -2.58
CA VAL A 44 11.36 -17.89 -2.83
C VAL A 44 11.74 -17.08 -1.59
N SER A 45 11.28 -17.49 -0.41
CA SER A 45 11.59 -16.87 0.90
C SER A 45 11.49 -15.33 0.93
N THR A 46 10.50 -14.77 0.22
CA THR A 46 10.36 -13.32 0.04
C THR A 46 9.01 -12.81 0.55
N ASP A 47 9.03 -11.65 1.21
CA ASP A 47 7.85 -10.91 1.63
C ASP A 47 7.72 -9.61 0.80
N ILE A 48 6.54 -9.36 0.25
CA ILE A 48 6.21 -8.13 -0.49
C ILE A 48 5.22 -7.33 0.34
N LEU A 49 5.57 -6.08 0.65
CA LEU A 49 4.68 -5.11 1.29
C LEU A 49 4.23 -4.06 0.28
N ILE A 50 2.93 -3.96 0.05
CA ILE A 50 2.32 -2.94 -0.80
C ILE A 50 1.55 -1.97 0.09
N THR A 51 1.82 -0.68 -0.04
CA THR A 51 1.10 0.38 0.69
C THR A 51 0.54 1.43 -0.27
N LEU A 52 -0.72 1.80 -0.07
CA LEU A 52 -1.35 2.96 -0.71
C LEU A 52 -1.72 3.97 0.37
N ASN A 53 -1.17 5.18 0.25
CA ASN A 53 -1.44 6.29 1.16
C ASN A 53 -2.65 7.08 0.64
N ASP A 54 -3.66 7.20 1.48
CA ASP A 54 -4.93 7.88 1.24
C ASP A 54 -5.06 9.05 2.24
N PRO A 55 -4.71 10.29 1.83
CA PRO A 55 -4.83 11.46 2.69
C PRO A 55 -6.29 11.70 3.08
N VAL A 56 -6.61 11.62 4.37
CA VAL A 56 -7.97 11.85 4.91
C VAL A 56 -8.15 13.29 5.33
N HIS A 57 -7.10 13.88 5.91
CA HIS A 57 -7.08 15.29 6.28
C HIS A 57 -5.66 15.82 6.12
N VAL A 58 -5.55 16.92 5.38
CA VAL A 58 -4.32 17.70 5.25
C VAL A 58 -4.59 19.04 5.92
N ASP A 59 -3.79 19.39 6.92
CA ASP A 59 -3.91 20.68 7.58
C ASP A 59 -3.59 21.80 6.55
N PRO A 60 -4.44 22.83 6.41
CA PRO A 60 -4.27 23.91 5.43
C PRO A 60 -2.96 24.68 5.57
N ASP A 61 -2.39 24.70 6.77
CA ASP A 61 -1.12 25.37 7.06
C ASP A 61 0.08 24.39 7.00
N SER A 62 -0.16 23.12 6.68
CA SER A 62 0.93 22.15 6.51
C SER A 62 1.67 22.35 5.20
N SER A 63 2.95 21.97 5.18
CA SER A 63 3.80 21.93 3.97
C SER A 63 3.26 21.04 2.83
N SER A 64 2.14 20.34 3.02
CA SER A 64 1.51 19.46 2.04
C SER A 64 0.11 19.93 1.63
N ALA A 65 -0.30 21.16 2.00
CA ALA A 65 -1.63 21.71 1.73
C ALA A 65 -2.00 21.78 0.24
N GLU A 66 -1.03 21.93 -0.66
CA GLU A 66 -1.25 21.95 -2.12
C GLU A 66 -1.21 20.57 -2.78
N ALA A 67 -1.08 19.48 -2.01
CA ALA A 67 -1.05 18.14 -2.57
C ALA A 67 -2.40 17.80 -3.23
N PRO A 68 -2.40 17.29 -4.48
CA PRO A 68 -3.63 16.89 -5.15
C PRO A 68 -4.39 15.84 -4.33
N VAL A 69 -5.68 16.08 -4.08
CA VAL A 69 -6.56 15.06 -3.51
C VAL A 69 -6.94 14.10 -4.64
N PRO A 70 -6.67 12.79 -4.51
CA PRO A 70 -7.05 11.81 -5.52
C PRO A 70 -8.57 11.83 -5.76
N SER A 71 -8.99 11.80 -7.03
CA SER A 71 -10.41 11.76 -7.41
C SER A 71 -11.02 10.35 -7.33
N GLU A 72 -10.18 9.32 -7.36
CA GLU A 72 -10.60 7.91 -7.34
C GLU A 72 -10.64 7.38 -5.90
N PRO A 73 -11.63 6.54 -5.53
CA PRO A 73 -11.66 5.89 -4.24
C PRO A 73 -10.41 5.02 -4.03
N ALA A 74 -9.59 5.38 -3.05
CA ALA A 74 -8.34 4.70 -2.72
C ALA A 74 -8.50 3.17 -2.54
N GLU A 75 -9.62 2.73 -1.98
CA GLU A 75 -9.93 1.32 -1.79
C GLU A 75 -10.14 0.56 -3.12
N ASP A 76 -10.79 1.18 -4.09
CA ASP A 76 -11.01 0.58 -5.41
C ASP A 76 -9.69 0.45 -6.17
N VAL A 77 -8.86 1.51 -6.13
CA VAL A 77 -7.51 1.51 -6.69
C VAL A 77 -6.67 0.40 -6.04
N PHE A 78 -6.71 0.28 -4.71
CA PHE A 78 -5.94 -0.73 -3.99
C PHE A 78 -6.40 -2.17 -4.34
N ARG A 79 -7.72 -2.39 -4.46
CA ARG A 79 -8.29 -3.68 -4.90
C ARG A 79 -7.88 -4.02 -6.33
N MET A 80 -7.92 -3.04 -7.24
CA MET A 80 -7.49 -3.22 -8.63
C MET A 80 -5.99 -3.57 -8.71
N LEU A 81 -5.15 -2.86 -7.94
CA LEU A 81 -3.72 -3.11 -7.87
C LEU A 81 -3.44 -4.56 -7.49
N LEU A 82 -4.00 -5.05 -6.38
CA LEU A 82 -3.79 -6.44 -5.95
C LEU A 82 -4.29 -7.49 -6.96
N ARG A 83 -5.41 -7.22 -7.62
CA ARG A 83 -5.95 -8.12 -8.67
C ARG A 83 -5.05 -8.19 -9.90
N SER A 84 -4.42 -7.07 -10.26
CA SER A 84 -3.51 -6.98 -11.41
C SER A 84 -2.06 -7.40 -11.09
N PHE A 85 -1.71 -7.48 -9.80
CA PHE A 85 -0.33 -7.74 -9.37
C PHE A 85 0.12 -9.13 -9.81
N ARG A 86 1.23 -9.17 -10.56
CA ARG A 86 1.84 -10.39 -11.07
C ARG A 86 3.36 -10.24 -11.13
N ILE A 87 4.06 -11.34 -10.90
CA ILE A 87 5.51 -11.42 -11.12
C ILE A 87 5.70 -11.95 -12.54
N THR A 88 6.30 -11.12 -13.40
CA THR A 88 6.50 -11.45 -14.82
C THR A 88 7.75 -12.28 -15.07
N ASP A 89 8.75 -12.12 -14.22
CA ASP A 89 10.02 -12.85 -14.27
C ASP A 89 10.39 -13.32 -12.86
N TRP A 90 10.35 -14.63 -12.65
CA TRP A 90 10.68 -15.26 -11.37
C TRP A 90 12.19 -15.39 -11.15
N GLY A 91 13.01 -15.22 -12.19
CA GLY A 91 14.47 -15.14 -12.05
C GLY A 91 14.93 -13.94 -11.21
N LEU A 92 14.03 -12.97 -10.96
CA LEU A 92 14.25 -11.86 -10.03
C LEU A 92 14.67 -12.33 -8.62
N PHE A 93 14.18 -13.49 -8.18
CA PHE A 93 14.48 -14.01 -6.84
C PHE A 93 15.73 -14.91 -6.79
N GLY A 94 16.49 -14.97 -7.89
CA GLY A 94 17.65 -15.84 -8.06
C GLY A 94 17.34 -17.10 -8.88
N GLU A 95 18.39 -17.79 -9.29
CA GLU A 95 18.29 -19.14 -9.84
C GLU A 95 18.09 -20.11 -8.67
N GLY A 96 17.08 -20.99 -8.77
CA GLY A 96 16.89 -22.10 -7.81
C GLY A 96 18.01 -23.12 -7.88
#